data_AF-A0A3N5HE70-F1
#
_entry.id   AF-A0A3N5HE70-F1
#
_cell.length_a   1.000
_cell.length_b   1.000
_cell.length_c   1.000
_cell.angle_alpha   90.00
_cell.angle_beta   90.00
_cell.angle_gamma   90.00
#
_symmetry.space_group_name_H-M   'P 1'
#
loop_
_entity.id
_entity.type
_entity.pdbx_description
1 polymer ?
#
loop_
_entity_poly.entity_id
_entity_poly.type
_entity_poly.pdbx_seq_one_letter_code
_entity_poly.pdbx_strand_id
1 'polypeptide(L)' 'INTYPGKLKLILSGFHEAALMAQQAFKYKNPGERLLFQYTTSSSSLQKKLGVN' A
#
# COMPACT_ATOMS: atom_id res chain seq x y z
N ILE A 1 -10.96 -8.68 13.59
CA ILE A 1 -10.23 -8.40 12.33
C ILE A 1 -10.34 -6.90 12.11
N ASN A 2 -9.28 -6.15 12.49
CA ASN A 2 -9.21 -4.70 12.69
C ASN A 2 -10.41 -4.04 13.41
N THR A 3 -10.19 -3.64 14.66
CA THR A 3 -11.18 -2.95 15.48
C THR A 3 -10.65 -1.55 15.82
N TYR A 4 -11.36 -0.52 15.36
CA TYR A 4 -11.11 0.86 15.73
C TYR A 4 -12.43 1.66 15.68
N PRO A 5 -12.52 2.79 16.40
CA PRO A 5 -13.73 3.62 16.40
C PRO A 5 -14.14 4.04 14.98
N GLY A 6 -15.39 3.79 14.60
CA GLY A 6 -15.91 4.16 13.28
C GLY A 6 -15.63 3.17 12.14
N LYS A 7 -15.10 1.97 12.43
CA LYS A 7 -14.88 0.93 11.41
C LYS A 7 -16.19 0.49 10.74
N LEU A 8 -16.30 0.73 9.43
CA LEU A 8 -17.35 0.19 8.59
C LEU A 8 -16.91 -1.14 7.94
N LYS A 9 -17.82 -2.12 7.89
CA LYS A 9 -17.59 -3.42 7.25
C LYS A 9 -17.87 -3.34 5.75
N LEU A 10 -17.07 -2.56 5.04
CA LEU A 10 -17.14 -2.40 3.58
C LEU A 10 -15.89 -2.95 2.92
N ILE A 11 -16.04 -3.52 1.73
CA ILE A 11 -14.92 -3.99 0.90
C ILE A 11 -13.93 -2.85 0.64
N LEU A 12 -14.46 -1.65 0.34
CA LEU A 12 -13.67 -0.42 0.16
C LEU A 12 -12.79 -0.11 1.39
N SER A 13 -13.35 -0.22 2.59
CA SER A 13 -12.59 0.01 3.82
C SER A 13 -11.47 -1.02 3.97
N GLY A 14 -11.68 -2.27 3.53
CA GLY A 14 -10.63 -3.30 3.48
C GLY A 14 -9.48 -2.96 2.53
N PHE A 15 -9.77 -2.42 1.35
CA PHE A 15 -8.72 -1.98 0.42
C PHE A 15 -7.86 -0.85 0.99
N HIS A 16 -8.50 0.11 1.67
CA HIS A 16 -7.77 1.19 2.34
C HIS A 16 -6.84 0.68 3.44
N GLU A 17 -7.34 -0.22 4.29
CA GLU A 17 -6.53 -0.83 5.36
C GLU A 17 -5.36 -1.65 4.81
N ALA A 18 -5.58 -2.41 3.74
CA ALA A 18 -4.54 -3.20 3.10
C ALA A 18 -3.43 -2.30 2.53
N ALA A 19 -3.79 -1.16 1.93
CA ALA A 19 -2.82 -0.19 1.43
C ALA A 19 -1.93 0.37 2.56
N LEU A 20 -2.51 0.72 3.71
CA LEU A 20 -1.75 1.18 4.88
C LEU A 20 -0.89 0.07 5.49
N MET A 21 -1.42 -1.15 5.58
CA MET A 21 -0.69 -2.31 6.09
C MET A 21 0.55 -2.57 5.25
N ALA A 22 0.46 -2.54 3.92
CA ALA A 22 1.59 -2.76 3.02
C ALA A 22 2.73 -1.76 3.22
N GLN A 23 2.42 -0.49 3.50
CA GLN A 23 3.43 0.55 3.79
C GLN A 23 4.24 0.22 5.04
N GLN A 24 3.58 -0.26 6.10
CA GLN A 24 4.26 -0.63 7.34
C GLN A 24 4.98 -1.98 7.22
N ALA A 25 4.38 -2.96 6.55
CA ALA A 25 4.99 -4.26 6.29
C ALA A 25 6.30 -4.13 5.49
N PHE A 26 6.36 -3.18 4.55
CA PHE A 26 7.59 -2.90 3.81
C PHE A 26 8.76 -2.55 4.73
N LYS A 27 8.55 -1.72 5.76
CA LYS A 27 9.62 -1.35 6.70
C LYS A 27 10.15 -2.53 7.51
N TYR A 28 9.28 -3.48 7.85
CA TYR A 28 9.68 -4.70 8.56
C TYR A 28 10.44 -5.67 7.64
N LYS A 29 10.01 -5.80 6.38
CA LYS A 29 10.67 -6.66 5.39
C LYS A 29 12.00 -6.08 4.91
N ASN A 30 12.07 -4.76 4.74
CA ASN A 30 13.19 -4.02 4.15
C ASN A 30 13.72 -2.97 5.14
N PRO A 31 14.33 -3.39 6.27
CA PRO A 31 14.86 -2.44 7.25
C PRO A 31 15.97 -1.58 6.62
N GLY A 32 15.86 -0.26 6.78
CA GLY A 32 16.83 0.71 6.24
C GLY A 32 16.54 1.21 4.82
N GLU A 33 15.60 0.60 4.10
CA GLU A 33 15.19 1.06 2.78
C GLU A 33 14.14 2.18 2.90
N ARG A 34 14.35 3.30 2.21
CA ARG A 34 13.38 4.40 2.18
C ARG A 34 12.32 4.13 1.13
N LEU A 35 11.09 3.87 1.58
CA LEU A 35 9.94 3.75 0.69
C LEU A 35 9.58 5.11 0.09
N LEU A 36 9.74 5.26 -1.23
CA LEU A 36 9.35 6.46 -1.96
C LEU A 36 7.88 6.39 -2.36
N PHE A 37 7.11 7.42 -2.00
CA PHE A 37 5.72 7.54 -2.41
C PHE A 37 5.65 7.93 -3.89
N GLN A 38 4.99 7.10 -4.70
CA GLN A 38 4.92 7.26 -6.15
C GLN A 38 3.50 6.94 -6.64
N TYR A 39 3.06 7.64 -7.69
CA TYR A 39 1.77 7.39 -8.32
C TYR A 39 1.90 6.41 -9.48
N THR A 40 0.97 5.47 -9.60
CA THR A 40 0.97 4.44 -10.64
C THR A 40 0.87 5.01 -12.06
N THR A 41 0.26 6.19 -12.23
CA THR A 41 0.07 6.85 -13.53
C THR A 41 1.34 7.50 -14.08
N SER A 42 2.25 7.95 -13.23
CA SER A 42 3.44 8.71 -13.65
C SER A 42 4.76 8.01 -13.37
N SER A 43 4.77 6.97 -12.54
CA SER A 43 5.99 6.25 -12.21
C SER A 43 6.26 5.12 -13.20
N SER A 44 7.30 5.30 -14.03
CA SER A 44 7.83 4.25 -14.90
C SER A 44 8.31 3.02 -14.10
N SER A 45 8.85 3.22 -12.89
CA SER A 45 9.29 2.12 -12.02
C SER A 45 8.12 1.26 -11.53
N LEU A 46 6.96 1.88 -11.25
CA LEU A 46 5.74 1.16 -10.87
C LEU A 46 5.08 0.50 -12.08
N GLN A 47 5.00 1.18 -13.23
CA GLN A 47 4.46 0.60 -14.46
C GLN A 47 5.23 -0.64 -14.88
N LYS A 48 6.57 -0.61 -14.79
CA LYS A 48 7.43 -1.78 -15.01
C LYS A 48 7.12 -2.93 -14.05
N LYS A 49 6.85 -2.65 -12.77
CA LYS A 49 6.43 -3.68 -11.78
C LYS A 49 5.04 -4.25 -12.08
N LEU A 50 4.16 -3.45 -12.70
CA LEU A 50 2.82 -3.86 -13.11
C LEU A 50 2.81 -4.57 -14.48
N GLY A 51 3.95 -4.67 -15.16
CA GLY A 51 4.05 -5.26 -16.51
C GLY A 51 3.38 -4.41 -17.60
N VAL A 52 3.12 -3.14 -17.31
CA VAL A 52 2.56 -2.19 -18.28
C VAL A 52 3.74 -1.48 -18.93
N ASN A 53 3.94 -1.73 -20.22
CA ASN A 53 4.92 -1.05 -21.08
C ASN A 53 4.21 0.02 -21.91
#